data_AF-A0A534RRV4-F1
#
_entry.id   AF-A0A534RRV4-F1
#
_cell.length_a   1.000
_cell.length_b   1.000
_cell.length_c   1.000
_cell.angle_alpha   90.00
_cell.angle_beta   90.00
_cell.angle_gamma   90.00
#
_symmetry.space_group_name_H-M   'P 1'
#
loop_
_entity.id
_entity.type
_entity.pdbx_description
1 polymer ?
#
loop_
_entity_poly.entity_id
_entity_poly.type
_entity_poly.pdbx_seq_one_letter_code
_entity_poly.pdbx_strand_id
1 'polypeptide(L)' 'MLYEFPEVSRPSAEYQIVRRPGVPRVRVEYDPAGGVDAEGLARRLRERFRERLEVAMDVDLVPRGAVPRFAYKAARVVDA' A
#
# COMPACT_ATOMS: atom_id res chain seq x y z
N MET A 1 -4.49 -8.22 6.62
CA MET A 1 -3.23 -7.99 5.87
C MET A 1 -2.60 -6.65 6.21
N LEU A 2 -3.01 -5.51 5.63
CA LEU A 2 -2.31 -4.23 5.87
C LEU A 2 -2.34 -3.79 7.35
N TYR A 3 -3.41 -4.11 8.07
CA TYR A 3 -3.54 -3.87 9.51
C TYR A 3 -2.54 -4.63 10.40
N GLU A 4 -1.77 -5.56 9.83
CA GLU A 4 -0.71 -6.30 10.53
C GLU A 4 0.62 -5.52 10.54
N PHE A 5 0.67 -4.37 9.87
CA PHE A 5 1.83 -3.51 9.72
C PHE A 5 1.54 -2.16 10.40
N PRO A 6 2.03 -1.91 11.62
CA PRO A 6 1.80 -0.65 12.33
C PRO A 6 2.23 0.59 11.54
N GLU A 7 3.26 0.46 10.71
CA GLU A 7 3.87 1.51 9.90
C GLU A 7 2.89 2.12 8.88
N VAL A 8 1.92 1.32 8.41
CA VAL A 8 0.93 1.73 7.39
C VAL A 8 -0.50 1.80 7.92
N SER A 9 -0.78 1.21 9.09
CA SER A 9 -2.16 1.02 9.56
C SER A 9 -2.64 1.98 10.65
N ARG A 10 -1.77 2.82 11.21
CA ARG A 10 -2.11 3.68 12.36
C ARG A 10 -2.03 5.17 12.03
N PRO A 11 -3.13 5.92 11.85
CA PRO A 11 -4.43 5.62 12.43
C PRO A 11 -5.33 4.76 11.53
N SER A 12 -5.08 4.72 10.23
CA SER A 12 -5.80 3.89 9.28
C SER A 12 -4.85 3.40 8.18
N ALA A 13 -5.23 2.29 7.53
CA ALA A 13 -4.56 1.80 6.33
C ALA A 13 -5.15 2.47 5.08
N GLU A 14 -4.38 3.37 4.47
CA GLU A 14 -4.76 4.03 3.20
C GLU A 14 -3.93 3.48 2.04
N TYR A 15 -4.61 3.08 0.97
CA TYR A 15 -3.97 2.51 -0.21
C TYR A 15 -4.75 2.76 -1.50
N GLN A 16 -4.09 2.57 -2.64
CA GLN A 16 -4.67 2.59 -3.98
C GLN A 16 -3.98 1.56 -4.88
N ILE A 17 -4.75 0.75 -5.59
CA ILE A 17 -4.31 -0.22 -6.58
C ILE A 17 -4.37 0.46 -7.95
N VAL A 18 -3.23 0.56 -8.63
CA VAL A 18 -3.09 1.09 -9.97
C VAL A 18 -3.00 -0.09 -10.95
N ARG A 19 -3.99 -0.21 -11.83
CA ARG A 19 -4.01 -1.19 -12.91
C ARG A 19 -3.03 -0.75 -13.98
N ARG A 20 -2.12 -1.65 -14.34
CA ARG A 20 -1.14 -1.49 -15.42
C ARG A 20 -0.88 -2.86 -16.07
N PRO A 21 -0.43 -2.90 -17.33
CA PRO A 21 -0.01 -4.14 -17.95
C PRO A 21 1.08 -4.85 -17.12
N GLY A 22 0.96 -6.17 -16.99
CA GLY A 22 1.87 -6.98 -16.19
C GLY A 22 1.55 -6.95 -14.69
N VAL A 23 2.52 -6.51 -13.88
CA VAL A 23 2.40 -6.52 -12.41
C VAL A 23 1.64 -5.28 -11.95
N PRO A 24 0.47 -5.42 -11.27
CA PRO A 24 -0.25 -4.28 -10.70
C PRO A 24 0.58 -3.60 -9.61
N ARG A 25 0.37 -2.29 -9.43
CA ARG A 25 1.03 -1.52 -8.37
C ARG A 25 0.03 -1.21 -7.27
N VAL A 26 0.47 -1.32 -6.02
CA VAL A 26 -0.26 -0.79 -4.87
C VAL A 26 0.55 0.35 -4.24
N ARG A 27 -0.08 1.53 -4.19
CA ARG A 27 0.39 2.68 -3.44
C ARG A 27 -0.13 2.54 -2.01
N VAL A 28 0.75 2.54 -1.02
CA VAL A 28 0.38 2.37 0.39
C VAL A 28 0.92 3.55 1.18
N GLU A 29 0.04 4.25 1.90
CA GLU A 29 0.48 5.32 2.80
C GLU A 29 1.25 4.72 3.99
N TYR A 30 2.40 5.29 4.30
CA TYR A 30 3.18 4.98 5.50
C TYR A 30 3.60 6.26 6.22
N ASP A 31 4.00 6.12 7.48
CA ASP A 31 4.56 7.24 8.25
C ASP A 31 6.10 7.29 8.13
N PRO A 32 6.67 8.24 7.37
CA PRO A 32 8.12 8.39 7.25
C PRO A 32 8.78 8.98 8.52
N ALA A 33 8.03 9.68 9.37
CA ALA A 33 8.59 10.35 10.55
C ALA A 33 8.96 9.37 11.68
N GLY A 34 8.47 8.13 11.61
CA GLY A 34 8.71 7.10 12.62
C GLY A 34 10.05 6.36 12.51
N GLY A 35 10.99 6.81 11.66
CA GLY A 35 12.26 6.09 11.43
C GLY A 35 12.07 4.73 10.75
N VAL A 36 11.03 4.60 9.93
CA VAL A 36 10.67 3.35 9.26
C VAL A 36 11.68 3.00 8.17
N ASP A 37 12.20 1.77 8.20
CA ASP A 37 12.89 1.15 7.07
C ASP A 37 11.88 0.90 5.93
N ALA A 38 11.81 1.85 5.00
CA ALA A 38 10.87 1.81 3.89
C ALA A 38 11.12 0.63 2.94
N GLU A 39 12.38 0.29 2.69
CA GLU A 39 12.72 -0.82 1.77
C GLU A 39 12.35 -2.17 2.40
N GLY A 40 12.71 -2.37 3.67
CA GLY A 40 12.32 -3.55 4.45
C GLY A 40 10.80 -3.68 4.56
N LEU A 41 10.08 -2.58 4.78
CA LEU A 41 8.63 -2.56 4.81
C LEU A 41 8.02 -2.94 3.45
N ALA A 42 8.51 -2.35 2.35
CA ALA A 42 8.04 -2.67 1.01
C ALA A 42 8.25 -4.16 0.67
N ARG A 43 9.41 -4.72 1.05
CA ARG A 43 9.68 -6.16 0.88
C ARG A 43 8.69 -7.03 1.66
N ARG A 44 8.49 -6.76 2.95
CA ARG A 44 7.54 -7.52 3.79
C ARG A 44 6.10 -7.42 3.26
N LEU A 45 5.70 -6.27 2.72
CA LEU A 45 4.39 -6.10 2.09
C LEU A 45 4.26 -6.94 0.80
N ARG A 46 5.29 -6.92 -0.07
CA ARG A 46 5.30 -7.76 -1.30
C ARG A 46 5.21 -9.24 -0.98
N GLU A 47 6.01 -9.72 -0.03
CA GLU A 47 5.96 -11.10 0.48
C GLU A 47 4.54 -11.43 0.97
N ARG A 48 3.95 -10.54 1.77
CA ARG A 48 2.61 -10.76 2.29
C ARG A 48 1.52 -10.78 1.23
N PHE A 49 1.59 -9.91 0.22
CA PHE A 49 0.67 -9.95 -0.93
C PHE A 49 0.78 -11.28 -1.66
N ARG A 50 2.01 -11.75 -1.91
CA ARG A 50 2.26 -13.03 -2.56
C ARG A 50 1.72 -14.21 -1.73
N GLU A 51 1.96 -14.23 -0.43
CA GLU A 51 1.50 -15.31 0.46
C GLU A 51 -0.02 -15.44 0.54
N ARG A 52 -0.75 -14.32 0.55
CA ARG A 52 -2.20 -14.33 0.78
C ARG A 52 -3.04 -14.30 -0.47
N LEU A 53 -2.52 -13.69 -1.54
CA LEU A 53 -3.25 -13.51 -2.80
C LEU A 53 -2.64 -14.30 -3.95
N GLU A 54 -1.48 -14.93 -3.77
CA GLU A 54 -0.74 -15.66 -4.82
C GLU A 54 -0.38 -14.77 -6.03
N VAL A 55 -0.37 -13.45 -5.84
CA VAL A 55 -0.12 -12.45 -6.88
C VAL A 55 1.13 -11.64 -6.54
N ALA A 56 2.00 -11.47 -7.53
CA ALA A 56 3.08 -10.49 -7.45
C ALA A 56 2.50 -9.07 -7.52
N MET A 57 2.92 -8.20 -6.59
CA MET A 57 2.52 -6.80 -6.54
C MET A 57 3.76 -5.92 -6.55
N ASP A 58 3.75 -4.86 -7.34
CA ASP A 58 4.66 -3.74 -7.15
C ASP A 58 4.14 -2.90 -5.97
N VAL A 59 5.02 -2.51 -5.06
CA VAL A 59 4.65 -1.77 -3.85
C VAL A 59 5.36 -0.43 -3.90
N ASP A 60 4.55 0.63 -3.86
CA ASP A 60 4.98 2.03 -3.83
C ASP A 60 4.57 2.62 -2.47
N LEU A 61 5.55 2.88 -1.61
CA LEU A 61 5.31 3.50 -0.31
C LEU A 61 5.27 5.01 -0.48
N VAL A 62 4.16 5.60 -0.08
CA VAL A 62 3.95 7.05 -0.21
C VAL A 62 3.72 7.70 1.16
N PRO A 63 4.11 8.96 1.36
CA PRO A 63 3.81 9.65 2.60
C PRO A 63 2.30 9.71 2.87
N ARG A 64 1.93 9.83 4.14
CA ARG A 64 0.53 10.03 4.52
C ARG A 64 -0.07 11.26 3.85
N GLY A 65 -1.32 11.14 3.44
CA GLY A 65 -2.01 12.19 2.68
C GLY A 65 -1.89 12.05 1.15
N ALA A 66 -0.97 11.22 0.64
CA ALA A 66 -0.67 11.15 -0.79
C ALA A 66 -1.68 10.32 -1.61
N VAL A 67 -2.50 9.48 -0.97
CA VAL A 67 -3.57 8.73 -1.64
C VAL A 67 -4.88 9.54 -1.57
N PRO A 68 -5.60 9.71 -2.69
CA PRO A 68 -6.90 10.40 -2.70
C PRO A 68 -7.90 9.76 -1.72
N ARG A 69 -8.55 10.61 -0.91
CA ARG A 69 -9.61 10.21 0.00
C ARG A 69 -10.97 10.44 -0.64
N PHE A 70 -11.90 9.54 -0.40
CA PHE A 70 -13.26 9.61 -0.92
C PHE A 70 -14.22 9.89 0.22
N ALA A 71 -15.20 10.77 -0.01
CA ALA A 71 -16.17 11.17 1.01
C ALA A 71 -17.19 10.06 1.38
N TYR A 72 -17.27 8.99 0.57
CA TYR A 72 -18.18 7.87 0.77
C TYR A 72 -17.47 6.53 0.57
N LYS A 73 -17.86 5.71 -0.41
CA LYS A 73 -17.14 4.48 -0.75
C LYS A 73 -15.88 4.81 -1.54
N ALA A 74 -14.74 4.30 -1.07
CA ALA A 74 -13.45 4.55 -1.71
C ALA A 74 -13.32 3.78 -3.03
N ALA A 75 -13.01 4.48 -4.12
CA ALA A 75 -12.56 3.86 -5.35
C ALA A 75 -11.06 3.56 -5.22
N ARG A 76 -10.75 2.35 -4.71
CA ARG A 76 -9.37 1.93 -4.42
C ARG A 76 -8.64 1.39 -5.65
N VAL A 77 -9.34 1.10 -6.74
CA VAL A 77 -8.75 0.61 -7.99
C VAL A 77 -8.88 1.69 -9.04
N VAL A 78 -7.75 2.10 -9.62
CA VAL A 78 -7.67 3.12 -10.68
C VAL A 78 -6.88 2.60 -11.87
N ASP A 79 -7.11 3.18 -13.03
CA ASP A 79 -6.25 2.97 -14.20
C ASP A 79 -5.04 3.90 -14.15
N ALA A 80 -3.95 3.48 -14.80
CA ALA A 80 -2.73 4.28 -14.95
C ALA A 80 -2.93 5.42 -15.96
#